data_AF-G3MSB3-F1
#
_entry.id   AF-G3MSB3-F1
#
_cell.length_a   1.000
_cell.length_b   1.000
_cell.length_c   1.000
_cell.angle_alpha   90.00
_cell.angle_beta   90.00
_cell.angle_gamma   90.00
#
_symmetry.space_group_name_H-M   'P 1'
#
loop_
_entity.id
_entity.type
_entity.pdbx_description
1 polymer ?
#
loop_
_entity_poly.entity_id
_entity_poly.type
_entity_poly.pdbx_seq_one_letter_code
_entity_poly.pdbx_strand_id
1 'polypeptide(L)'
;MATTIPRLRTMVVILIAYSPSLPFVKGAARSHRCLSAPTVEDCSIVRLKWSFIAGTNKCEHDFVCADHLNSFESERECNSTCPPVPTLKPKPKVYNCEYYLTHLYLCRKTSLSQHYDKRRILHIILWFTHCKGSESKVYSYDIYTHKCKDWSKYSPKISK
;
A
#
# COMPACT_ATOMS: atom_id res chain seq x y z
N MET A 1 -34.81 -52.13 49.48
CA MET A 1 -34.45 -51.85 48.07
C MET A 1 -35.32 -50.70 47.58
N ALA A 2 -34.75 -49.51 47.42
CA ALA A 2 -35.25 -48.42 46.58
C ALA A 2 -34.23 -47.27 46.65
N THR A 3 -33.37 -47.18 45.63
CA THR A 3 -32.39 -46.11 45.44
C THR A 3 -33.06 -44.94 44.71
N THR A 4 -33.17 -43.79 45.36
CA THR A 4 -33.65 -42.55 44.74
C THR A 4 -32.45 -41.67 44.40
N ILE A 5 -32.07 -41.62 43.13
CA ILE A 5 -31.00 -40.76 42.60
C ILE A 5 -31.64 -39.43 42.18
N PRO A 6 -31.22 -38.27 42.69
CA PRO A 6 -31.70 -37.00 42.17
C PRO A 6 -31.09 -36.77 40.78
N ARG A 7 -31.95 -36.60 39.77
CA ARG A 7 -31.56 -36.27 38.40
C ARG A 7 -30.96 -34.87 38.35
N LEU A 8 -29.64 -34.79 38.22
CA LEU A 8 -28.94 -33.56 37.87
C LEU A 8 -29.30 -33.19 36.42
N ARG A 9 -30.16 -32.18 36.23
CA ARG A 9 -30.48 -31.63 34.90
C ARG A 9 -29.24 -30.95 34.35
N THR A 10 -28.54 -31.61 33.44
CA THR A 10 -27.44 -31.02 32.68
C THR A 10 -28.00 -29.94 31.76
N MET A 11 -27.86 -28.67 32.15
CA MET A 11 -28.10 -27.53 31.28
C MET A 11 -26.98 -27.48 30.23
N VAL A 12 -27.24 -27.99 29.03
CA VAL A 12 -26.33 -27.86 27.89
C VAL A 12 -26.44 -26.42 27.39
N VAL A 13 -25.50 -25.57 27.81
CA VAL A 13 -25.35 -24.22 27.26
C VAL A 13 -24.61 -24.34 25.93
N ILE A 14 -25.36 -24.35 24.82
CA ILE A 14 -24.77 -24.30 23.48
C ILE A 14 -24.26 -22.88 23.26
N LEU A 15 -22.97 -22.65 23.47
CA LEU A 15 -22.29 -21.44 23.04
C LEU A 15 -22.19 -21.50 21.51
N ILE A 16 -23.18 -20.92 20.84
CA ILE A 16 -23.10 -20.65 19.40
C ILE A 16 -22.05 -19.56 19.25
N ALA A 17 -20.81 -19.97 18.99
CA ALA A 17 -19.78 -19.06 18.51
C ALA A 17 -20.32 -18.47 17.19
N TYR A 18 -20.82 -17.23 17.25
CA TYR A 18 -21.08 -16.45 16.06
C TYR A 18 -19.73 -16.20 15.41
N SER A 19 -19.30 -17.15 14.58
CA SER A 19 -18.31 -16.89 13.55
C SER A 19 -18.94 -15.83 12.65
N PRO A 20 -18.42 -14.59 12.60
CA PRO A 20 -18.89 -13.65 11.60
C PRO A 20 -18.55 -14.31 10.27
N SER A 21 -19.56 -14.76 9.56
CA SER A 21 -19.41 -15.23 8.19
C SER A 21 -18.69 -14.13 7.44
N LEU A 22 -17.41 -14.36 7.12
CA LEU A 22 -16.70 -13.56 6.14
C LEU A 22 -17.64 -13.42 4.95
N PRO A 23 -17.91 -12.20 4.45
CA PRO A 23 -18.66 -12.07 3.23
C PRO A 23 -17.86 -12.82 2.17
N PHE A 24 -18.38 -13.97 1.74
CA PHE A 24 -17.87 -14.68 0.59
C PHE A 24 -18.18 -13.75 -0.59
N VAL A 25 -17.24 -12.86 -0.89
CA VAL A 25 -17.20 -12.18 -2.17
C VAL A 25 -17.03 -13.33 -3.16
N LYS A 26 -18.13 -13.77 -3.77
CA LYS A 26 -18.08 -14.59 -4.98
C LYS A 26 -17.25 -13.77 -5.95
N GLY A 27 -15.95 -14.03 -6.01
CA GLY A 27 -15.10 -13.52 -7.07
C GLY A 27 -15.71 -14.07 -8.34
N ALA A 28 -16.43 -13.23 -9.09
CA ALA A 28 -16.90 -13.62 -10.40
C ALA A 28 -15.66 -14.09 -11.16
N ALA A 29 -15.64 -15.35 -11.57
CA ALA A 29 -14.53 -15.90 -12.34
C ALA A 29 -14.32 -14.99 -13.56
N ARG A 30 -13.09 -14.48 -13.72
CA ARG A 30 -12.76 -13.53 -14.78
C ARG A 30 -12.98 -14.20 -16.14
N SER A 31 -13.50 -13.44 -17.11
CA SER A 31 -13.75 -13.95 -18.46
C SER A 31 -12.48 -14.57 -19.06
N HIS A 32 -12.63 -15.71 -19.74
CA HIS A 32 -11.51 -16.41 -20.39
C HIS A 32 -10.77 -15.53 -21.40
N ARG A 33 -11.46 -14.55 -22.01
CA ARG A 33 -10.90 -13.53 -22.90
C ARG A 33 -9.81 -12.66 -22.25
N CYS A 34 -9.78 -12.61 -20.92
CA CYS A 34 -8.83 -11.80 -20.15
C CYS A 34 -7.68 -12.62 -19.57
N LEU A 35 -7.66 -13.95 -19.79
CA LEU A 35 -6.68 -14.86 -19.21
C LEU A 35 -5.45 -15.00 -20.11
N SER A 36 -5.61 -14.88 -21.44
CA SER A 36 -4.50 -14.85 -22.38
C SER A 36 -3.89 -13.45 -22.47
N ALA A 37 -2.56 -13.36 -22.40
CA ALA A 37 -1.86 -12.11 -22.64
C ALA A 37 -2.09 -11.66 -24.10
N PRO A 38 -2.31 -10.37 -24.37
CA PRO A 38 -2.32 -9.88 -25.75
C PRO A 38 -0.96 -10.15 -26.41
N THR A 39 -0.99 -10.46 -27.70
CA THR A 39 0.20 -10.73 -28.51
C THR A 39 0.15 -9.96 -29.81
N VAL A 40 1.33 -9.71 -30.38
CA VAL A 40 1.53 -9.16 -31.74
C VAL A 40 2.16 -10.19 -32.69
N GLU A 41 2.44 -11.39 -32.17
CA GLU A 41 3.05 -12.49 -32.90
C GLU A 41 1.99 -13.45 -33.46
N ASP A 42 2.33 -14.16 -34.54
CA ASP A 42 1.50 -15.22 -35.16
C ASP A 42 0.10 -14.78 -35.62
N CYS A 43 -0.04 -13.56 -36.15
CA CYS A 43 -1.29 -13.08 -36.74
C CYS A 43 -1.11 -12.30 -38.04
N SER A 44 -2.16 -12.29 -38.85
CA SER A 44 -2.14 -11.62 -40.16
C SER A 44 -2.20 -10.10 -40.06
N ILE A 45 -2.82 -9.55 -39.00
CA ILE A 45 -3.04 -8.11 -38.85
C ILE A 45 -2.91 -7.71 -37.38
N VAL A 46 -1.99 -6.77 -37.10
CA VAL A 46 -1.86 -6.09 -35.82
C VAL A 46 -2.57 -4.73 -35.89
N ARG A 47 -3.32 -4.37 -34.84
CA ARG A 47 -4.02 -3.09 -34.73
C ARG A 47 -3.84 -2.48 -33.35
N LEU A 48 -3.92 -1.16 -33.28
CA LEU A 48 -4.02 -0.44 -32.02
C LEU A 48 -5.44 -0.63 -31.46
N LYS A 49 -5.58 -1.44 -30.41
CA LYS A 49 -6.86 -1.84 -29.81
C LYS A 49 -6.74 -1.93 -28.30
N TRP A 50 -7.87 -2.11 -27.62
CA TRP A 50 -7.88 -2.28 -26.16
C TRP A 50 -7.64 -3.73 -25.79
N SER A 51 -6.81 -3.98 -24.78
CA SER A 51 -6.57 -5.32 -24.23
C SER A 51 -6.35 -5.26 -22.72
N PHE A 52 -6.74 -6.32 -22.02
CA PHE A 52 -6.56 -6.41 -20.58
C PHE A 52 -5.17 -6.95 -20.23
N ILE A 53 -4.42 -6.20 -19.43
CA ILE A 53 -3.10 -6.55 -18.94
C ILE A 53 -3.20 -7.03 -17.50
N ALA A 54 -2.94 -8.33 -17.28
CA ALA A 54 -3.02 -8.93 -15.95
C ALA A 54 -2.03 -8.30 -14.96
N GLY A 55 -0.84 -7.92 -15.42
CA GLY A 55 0.22 -7.33 -14.58
C GLY A 55 -0.14 -5.97 -13.99
N THR A 56 -0.79 -5.10 -14.76
CA THR A 56 -1.28 -3.79 -14.30
C THR A 56 -2.73 -3.84 -13.80
N ASN A 57 -3.41 -4.97 -14.07
CA ASN A 57 -4.81 -5.24 -13.76
C ASN A 57 -5.73 -4.16 -14.36
N LYS A 58 -5.46 -3.77 -15.61
CA LYS A 58 -6.16 -2.71 -16.34
C LYS A 58 -6.30 -3.04 -17.82
N CYS A 59 -7.26 -2.38 -18.47
CA CYS A 59 -7.31 -2.31 -19.93
C CYS A 59 -6.35 -1.21 -20.41
N GLU A 60 -5.51 -1.57 -21.38
CA GLU A 60 -4.53 -0.68 -22.00
C GLU A 60 -4.76 -0.64 -23.52
N HIS A 61 -4.41 0.49 -24.13
CA HIS A 61 -4.60 0.73 -25.56
C HIS A 61 -3.25 0.66 -26.27
N ASP A 62 -2.99 -0.47 -26.93
CA ASP A 62 -1.70 -0.76 -27.56
C ASP A 62 -1.89 -1.72 -28.76
N PHE A 63 -0.80 -2.04 -29.44
CA PHE A 63 -0.79 -2.97 -30.56
C PHE A 63 -1.07 -4.40 -30.09
N VAL A 64 -2.07 -5.01 -30.71
CA VAL A 64 -2.45 -6.41 -30.49
C VAL A 64 -2.98 -6.98 -31.80
N CYS A 65 -2.79 -8.28 -31.99
CA CYS A 65 -3.42 -9.02 -33.07
C CYS A 65 -4.94 -8.76 -33.10
N ALA A 66 -5.45 -8.39 -34.28
CA ALA A 66 -6.81 -7.87 -34.42
C ALA A 66 -7.89 -8.90 -34.06
N ASP A 67 -7.58 -10.18 -34.25
CA ASP A 67 -8.38 -11.38 -34.01
C ASP A 67 -8.07 -12.07 -32.67
N HIS A 68 -7.19 -11.50 -31.85
CA HIS A 68 -6.88 -12.05 -30.54
C HIS A 68 -8.08 -11.98 -29.58
N LEU A 69 -8.29 -13.00 -28.75
CA LEU A 69 -9.43 -13.06 -27.80
C LEU A 69 -9.44 -11.87 -26.81
N ASN A 70 -8.24 -11.46 -26.39
CA ASN A 70 -7.98 -10.29 -25.55
C ASN A 70 -7.72 -9.05 -26.42
N SER A 71 -8.64 -8.76 -27.33
CA SER A 71 -8.63 -7.60 -28.23
C SER A 71 -10.05 -7.05 -28.32
N PHE A 72 -10.22 -5.77 -28.00
CA PHE A 72 -11.51 -5.09 -27.87
C PHE A 72 -11.48 -3.77 -28.64
N GLU A 73 -12.61 -3.38 -29.21
CA GLU A 73 -12.68 -2.13 -30.01
C GLU A 73 -12.70 -0.88 -29.13
N SER A 74 -13.14 -1.01 -27.87
CA SER A 74 -13.25 0.12 -26.94
C SER A 74 -12.80 -0.22 -25.52
N GLU A 75 -12.33 0.80 -24.82
CA GLU A 75 -12.00 0.72 -23.39
C GLU A 75 -13.18 0.20 -22.57
N ARG A 76 -14.39 0.66 -22.89
CA ARG A 76 -15.62 0.27 -22.19
C ARG A 76 -15.88 -1.23 -22.32
N GLU A 77 -15.75 -1.78 -23.53
CA GLU A 77 -15.93 -3.20 -23.80
C GLU A 77 -14.87 -4.04 -23.07
N CYS A 78 -13.62 -3.60 -23.10
CA CYS A 78 -12.54 -4.25 -22.36
C CYS A 78 -12.83 -4.25 -20.85
N ASN A 79 -13.15 -3.09 -20.26
CA ASN A 79 -13.39 -2.96 -18.83
C ASN A 79 -14.67 -3.69 -18.36
N SER A 80 -15.71 -3.75 -19.20
CA SER A 80 -16.92 -4.52 -18.88
C SER A 80 -16.69 -6.03 -18.95
N THR A 81 -15.87 -6.50 -19.89
CA THR A 81 -15.52 -7.92 -20.06
C THR A 81 -14.47 -8.38 -19.05
N CYS A 82 -13.50 -7.51 -18.76
CA CYS A 82 -12.33 -7.74 -17.94
C CYS A 82 -12.28 -6.73 -16.80
N PRO A 83 -13.24 -6.75 -15.86
CA PRO A 83 -13.28 -5.77 -14.79
C PRO A 83 -11.99 -5.84 -13.96
N PRO A 84 -11.36 -4.70 -13.66
CA PRO A 84 -10.19 -4.67 -12.80
C PRO A 84 -10.59 -5.20 -11.42
N VAL A 85 -9.81 -6.16 -10.90
CA VAL A 85 -10.03 -6.62 -9.53
C VAL A 85 -9.64 -5.46 -8.61
N PRO A 86 -10.44 -5.09 -7.60
CA PRO A 86 -10.00 -4.12 -6.61
C PRO A 86 -8.71 -4.60 -5.95
N THR A 87 -7.58 -4.05 -6.38
CA THR A 87 -6.32 -4.26 -5.66
C THR A 87 -6.47 -3.51 -4.34
N LEU A 88 -6.16 -4.17 -3.22
CA LEU A 88 -5.99 -3.46 -1.95
C LEU A 88 -5.00 -2.34 -2.22
N LYS A 89 -5.44 -1.07 -2.10
CA LYS A 89 -4.53 0.06 -2.20
C LYS A 89 -3.37 -0.25 -1.25
N PRO A 90 -2.10 -0.18 -1.72
CA PRO A 90 -0.98 -0.37 -0.83
C PRO A 90 -1.18 0.53 0.38
N LYS A 91 -0.96 0.00 1.59
CA LYS A 91 -1.03 0.84 2.79
C LYS A 91 -0.14 2.07 2.55
N PRO A 92 -0.61 3.30 2.87
CA PRO A 92 0.21 4.48 2.69
C PRO A 92 1.57 4.24 3.35
N LYS A 93 2.65 4.42 2.58
CA LYS A 93 3.99 4.32 3.15
C LYS A 93 4.11 5.41 4.21
N VAL A 94 4.37 5.00 5.45
CA VAL A 94 4.61 5.93 6.54
C VAL A 94 6.04 6.44 6.40
N TYR A 95 6.19 7.71 6.04
CA TYR A 95 7.49 8.35 5.96
C TYR A 95 7.81 9.04 7.30
N ASN A 96 8.81 8.51 7.99
CA ASN A 96 9.32 9.02 9.27
C ASN A 96 10.77 9.52 9.11
N CYS A 97 11.35 10.00 10.19
CA CYS A 97 12.71 10.53 10.24
C CYS A 97 13.74 9.54 9.70
N GLU A 98 13.68 8.27 10.13
CA GLU A 98 14.65 7.24 9.72
C GLU A 98 14.59 6.94 8.22
N TYR A 99 13.38 6.91 7.66
CA TYR A 99 13.18 6.77 6.21
C TYR A 99 13.91 7.89 5.46
N TYR A 100 13.70 9.14 5.84
CA TYR A 100 14.32 10.27 5.14
C TYR A 100 15.80 10.44 5.47
N LEU A 101 16.28 9.99 6.63
CA LEU A 101 17.71 9.96 6.96
C LEU A 101 18.49 9.03 6.00
N THR A 102 17.89 7.92 5.59
CA THR A 102 18.46 7.01 4.58
C THR A 102 18.19 7.44 3.13
N HIS A 103 17.27 8.39 2.94
CA HIS A 103 16.85 8.89 1.63
C HIS A 103 16.92 10.42 1.55
N LEU A 104 18.03 11.01 2.01
CA LEU A 104 18.19 12.47 2.09
C LEU A 104 18.00 13.18 0.74
N TYR A 105 18.25 12.49 -0.37
CA TYR A 105 18.01 12.99 -1.73
C TYR A 105 16.54 13.32 -2.02
N LEU A 106 15.59 12.79 -1.23
CA LEU A 106 14.17 13.13 -1.31
C LEU A 106 13.84 14.45 -0.62
N CYS A 107 14.77 15.03 0.14
CA CYS A 107 14.62 16.29 0.87
C CYS A 107 15.34 17.42 0.16
N ARG A 108 14.64 18.55 -0.06
CA ARG A 108 15.21 19.69 -0.79
C ARG A 108 16.22 20.48 0.05
N LYS A 109 16.08 20.49 1.37
CA LYS A 109 16.91 21.30 2.25
C LYS A 109 17.45 20.47 3.40
N THR A 110 18.76 20.54 3.60
CA THR A 110 19.49 19.94 4.70
C THR A 110 20.39 20.99 5.34
N SER A 111 20.58 20.94 6.67
CA SER A 111 21.47 21.85 7.38
C SER A 111 22.02 21.21 8.66
N LEU A 112 23.16 21.70 9.15
CA LEU A 112 23.76 21.27 10.40
C LEU A 112 23.65 22.37 11.45
N SER A 113 23.43 22.00 12.70
CA SER A 113 23.53 22.91 13.85
C SER A 113 24.31 22.27 14.99
N GLN A 114 25.02 23.10 15.76
CA GLN A 114 25.74 22.69 16.96
C GLN A 114 24.98 23.13 18.21
N HIS A 115 24.87 22.26 19.20
CA HIS A 115 24.19 22.54 20.47
C HIS A 115 24.92 21.83 21.62
N TYR A 116 25.14 22.50 22.74
CA TYR A 116 25.69 21.86 23.95
C TYR A 116 24.57 21.45 24.89
N ASP A 117 24.58 20.21 25.38
CA ASP A 117 23.63 19.78 26.40
C ASP A 117 23.99 20.34 27.80
N LYS A 118 23.17 19.99 28.80
CA LYS A 118 23.38 20.40 30.20
C LYS A 118 24.69 19.87 30.80
N ARG A 119 25.28 18.83 30.19
CA ARG A 119 26.55 18.21 30.59
C ARG A 119 27.74 18.77 29.79
N ARG A 120 27.53 19.82 28.98
CA ARG A 120 28.54 20.43 28.10
C ARG A 120 29.04 19.48 27.01
N ILE A 121 28.26 18.45 26.66
CA ILE A 121 28.53 17.58 25.53
C ILE A 121 28.03 18.29 24.26
N LEU A 122 28.88 18.33 23.22
CA LEU A 122 28.52 18.88 21.92
C LEU A 122 27.66 17.90 21.14
N HIS A 123 26.50 18.37 20.68
CA HIS A 123 25.62 17.68 19.75
C HIS A 123 25.64 18.37 18.40
N ILE A 124 25.91 17.59 17.35
CA ILE A 124 25.75 18.03 15.96
C ILE A 124 24.43 17.44 15.46
N ILE A 125 23.50 18.32 15.09
CA ILE A 125 22.17 17.96 14.62
C ILE A 125 22.08 18.19 13.12
N LEU A 126 21.76 17.15 12.37
CA LEU A 126 21.38 17.21 10.97
C LEU A 126 19.87 17.45 10.85
N TRP A 127 19.50 18.58 10.27
CA TRP A 127 18.13 18.92 9.94
C TRP A 127 17.85 18.62 8.47
N PHE A 128 16.69 18.06 8.18
CA PHE A 128 16.22 17.86 6.81
C PHE A 128 14.73 18.17 6.69
N THR A 129 14.36 18.88 5.62
CA THR A 129 13.02 19.46 5.43
C THR A 129 12.61 19.45 3.96
N HIS A 130 11.34 19.76 3.69
CA HIS A 130 10.76 19.80 2.35
C HIS A 130 11.01 18.47 1.62
N CYS A 131 10.70 17.38 2.31
CA CYS A 131 10.88 16.03 1.78
C CYS A 131 9.67 15.60 0.96
N LYS A 132 9.90 14.89 -0.15
CA LYS A 132 8.84 14.42 -1.06
C LYS A 132 7.79 13.61 -0.29
N GLY A 133 6.53 14.04 -0.36
CA GLY A 133 5.41 13.41 0.37
C GLY A 133 5.26 13.85 1.83
N SER A 134 6.13 14.75 2.32
CA SER A 134 6.08 15.30 3.67
C SER A 134 6.68 16.72 3.74
N GLU A 135 6.19 17.61 2.88
CA GLU A 135 6.81 18.91 2.64
C GLU A 135 6.73 19.87 3.84
N SER A 136 5.75 19.70 4.72
CA SER A 136 5.50 20.56 5.87
C SER A 136 6.18 20.09 7.17
N LYS A 137 6.77 18.89 7.18
CA LYS A 137 7.45 18.34 8.36
C LYS A 137 8.93 18.72 8.36
N VAL A 138 9.46 18.80 9.57
CA VAL A 138 10.89 18.96 9.82
C VAL A 138 11.37 17.69 10.50
N TYR A 139 12.58 17.28 10.19
CA TYR A 139 13.21 16.13 10.79
C TYR A 139 14.59 16.50 11.31
N SER A 140 15.02 15.83 12.36
CA SER A 140 16.36 16.03 12.93
C SER A 140 17.00 14.70 13.28
N TYR A 141 18.29 14.57 13.01
CA TYR A 141 19.12 13.47 13.45
C TYR A 141 20.29 13.99 14.28
N ASP A 142 20.41 13.54 15.52
CA ASP A 142 21.56 13.79 16.38
C ASP A 142 22.64 12.74 16.12
N ILE A 143 23.79 13.19 15.62
CA ILE A 143 24.87 12.30 15.17
C ILE A 143 25.49 11.50 16.32
N TYR A 144 25.51 12.05 17.54
CA TYR A 144 26.17 11.40 18.67
C TYR A 144 25.23 10.48 19.45
N THR A 145 23.96 10.89 19.60
CA THR A 145 22.98 10.07 20.33
C THR A 145 22.22 9.11 19.43
N HIS A 146 22.42 9.18 18.12
CA HIS A 146 21.71 8.41 17.10
C HIS A 146 20.18 8.57 17.17
N LYS A 147 19.71 9.72 17.67
CA LYS A 147 18.27 9.99 17.83
C LYS A 147 17.73 10.70 16.60
N CYS A 148 16.76 10.06 15.95
CA CYS A 148 15.98 10.65 14.87
C CYS A 148 14.63 11.15 15.42
N LYS A 149 14.19 12.35 15.04
CA LYS A 149 12.91 12.93 15.48
C LYS A 149 12.11 13.52 14.34
N ASP A 150 10.81 13.25 14.37
CA ASP A 150 9.79 13.88 13.55
C ASP A 150 9.25 15.12 14.26
N TRP A 151 9.21 16.25 13.56
CA TRP A 151 8.65 17.50 14.09
C TRP A 151 7.43 17.92 13.29
N SER A 152 6.28 18.07 13.95
CA SER A 152 5.04 18.58 13.36
C SER A 152 5.15 20.10 13.18
N LYS A 153 5.67 20.56 12.03
CA LYS A 153 5.76 21.95 11.53
C LYS A 153 6.28 23.00 12.54
N TYR A 154 7.46 23.56 12.23
CA TYR A 154 8.16 24.70 12.86
C TYR A 154 7.81 25.08 14.32
N SER A 155 8.68 24.70 15.24
CA SER A 155 8.81 25.31 16.58
C SER A 155 10.30 25.37 16.97
N PRO A 156 10.76 26.44 17.66
CA PRO A 156 11.73 27.36 17.09
C PRO A 156 12.96 27.63 17.98
N LYS A 157 13.81 28.53 17.47
CA LYS A 157 14.95 29.23 18.09
C LYS A 157 16.29 28.51 18.00
N ILE A 158 16.91 28.66 16.83
CA ILE A 158 18.36 28.77 16.74
C ILE A 158 18.71 30.11 17.42
N SER A 159 19.19 30.05 18.67
CA SER A 159 19.90 31.19 19.23
C SER A 159 21.13 31.41 18.36
N LYS A 160 21.28 32.64 17.87
CA LYS A 160 22.59 33.15 17.46
C LYS A 160 23.56 33.10 18.64
#